data_AF-A0A672LJJ8-F1
#
_entry.id   AF-A0A672LJJ8-F1
#
_cell.length_a   1.000
_cell.length_b   1.000
_cell.length_c   1.000
_cell.angle_alpha   90.00
_cell.angle_beta   90.00
_cell.angle_gamma   90.00
#
_symmetry.space_group_name_H-M   'P 1'
#
loop_
_entity.id
_entity.type
_entity.pdbx_description
1 polymer ?
#
loop_
_entity_poly.entity_id
_entity_poly.type
_entity_poly.pdbx_seq_one_letter_code
_entity_poly.pdbx_strand_id
1 'polypeptide(L)' 'MSLIYIKWRYKDECSKDNGGCQHECINTIGSYVCQCRNGFILHENKHDCKEGMYRHFQKNIVARKG' A
#
# COMPACT_ATOMS: atom_id res chain seq x y z
N MET A 1 -20.54 28.09 -4.20
CA MET A 1 -19.49 27.06 -4.16
C MET A 1 -19.27 26.67 -2.71
N SER A 2 -20.19 25.87 -2.18
CA SER A 2 -20.41 25.75 -0.74
C SER A 2 -19.32 24.91 -0.06
N LEU A 3 -18.75 25.45 1.01
CA LEU A 3 -17.76 24.87 1.93
C LEU A 3 -18.20 23.54 2.62
N ILE A 4 -19.37 23.01 2.23
CA ILE A 4 -20.03 21.85 2.82
C ILE A 4 -19.34 20.54 2.38
N TYR A 5 -18.67 20.53 1.21
CA TYR A 5 -17.96 19.36 0.67
C TYR A 5 -16.63 19.03 1.36
N ILE A 6 -16.00 19.99 2.05
CA ILE A 6 -14.68 19.79 2.65
C ILE A 6 -14.80 19.04 3.99
N LYS A 7 -15.89 19.26 4.74
CA LYS A 7 -16.10 18.65 6.06
C LYS A 7 -16.31 17.13 6.01
N TRP A 8 -16.74 16.58 4.88
CA TRP A 8 -17.03 15.15 4.69
C TRP A 8 -15.88 14.32 4.10
N ARG A 9 -14.75 14.95 3.75
CA ARG A 9 -13.65 14.26 3.05
C ARG A 9 -12.41 14.03 3.90
N TYR A 10 -12.47 14.25 5.22
CA TYR A 10 -11.37 13.92 6.13
C TYR A 10 -11.87 12.96 7.19
N LYS A 11 -12.19 11.74 6.76
CA LYS A 11 -12.24 10.60 7.65
C LYS A 11 -10.86 9.96 7.60
N ASP A 12 -10.42 9.36 8.71
CA ASP A 12 -9.25 8.51 8.70
C ASP A 12 -9.69 7.05 8.66
N GLU A 13 -9.76 6.49 7.46
CA GLU A 13 -10.09 5.08 7.27
C GLU A 13 -8.99 4.13 7.78
N CYS A 14 -7.74 4.60 7.91
CA CYS A 14 -6.63 3.80 8.41
C CYS A 14 -6.67 3.60 9.94
N SER A 15 -7.29 4.53 10.66
CA SER A 15 -7.46 4.45 12.12
C SER A 15 -8.22 3.21 12.60
N LYS A 16 -8.98 2.54 11.72
CA LYS A 16 -9.69 1.30 12.05
C LYS A 16 -9.10 0.13 11.26
N ASP A 17 -8.56 -0.85 11.98
CA ASP A 17 -8.03 -2.10 11.40
C ASP A 17 -7.05 -1.87 10.24
N ASN A 18 -6.27 -0.78 10.31
CA ASN A 18 -5.34 -0.37 9.25
C ASN A 18 -6.02 -0.24 7.87
N GLY A 19 -7.31 0.13 7.82
CA GLY A 19 -8.10 0.16 6.58
C GLY A 19 -8.25 -1.21 5.91
N GLY A 20 -7.98 -2.31 6.62
CA GLY A 20 -7.90 -3.66 6.06
C GLY A 20 -6.63 -3.93 5.24
N CYS A 21 -5.65 -3.02 5.24
CA CYS A 21 -4.41 -3.18 4.48
C CYS A 21 -3.48 -4.22 5.12
N GLN A 22 -2.92 -5.13 4.31
CA GLN A 22 -1.97 -6.15 4.79
C GLN A 22 -0.66 -5.51 5.32
N HIS A 23 -0.22 -4.42 4.69
CA HIS A 23 1.01 -3.70 5.07
C HIS A 23 0.69 -2.30 5.58
N GLU A 24 0.90 -1.27 4.77
CA GLU A 24 0.76 0.13 5.19
C GLU A 24 -0.55 0.71 4.66
N CYS A 25 -1.25 1.49 5.49
CA CYS A 25 -2.42 2.26 5.08
C CYS A 25 -2.07 3.74 5.07
N ILE A 26 -2.38 4.43 3.96
CA ILE A 26 -2.16 5.86 3.80
C ILE A 26 -3.50 6.53 3.65
N ASN A 27 -3.87 7.32 4.66
CA ASN A 27 -5.08 8.10 4.62
C ASN A 27 -4.94 9.29 3.66
N THR A 28 -5.96 9.55 2.85
CA THR A 28 -5.99 10.64 1.87
C THR A 28 -7.27 11.46 2.03
N ILE A 29 -7.35 12.63 1.40
CA ILE A 29 -8.55 13.46 1.48
C ILE A 29 -9.69 12.81 0.65
N GLY A 30 -10.54 12.06 1.34
CA GLY A 30 -11.77 11.46 0.84
C GLY A 30 -11.67 9.95 0.60
N SER A 31 -10.56 9.31 0.98
CA SER A 31 -10.31 7.87 0.83
C SER A 31 -9.02 7.47 1.57
N TYR A 32 -8.60 6.23 1.45
CA TYR A 32 -7.27 5.74 1.78
C TYR A 32 -6.73 4.87 0.64
N VAL A 33 -5.43 4.56 0.70
CA VAL A 33 -4.77 3.59 -0.17
C VAL A 33 -3.86 2.67 0.64
N CYS A 34 -3.82 1.39 0.29
CA CYS A 34 -2.86 0.46 0.86
C CYS A 34 -1.54 0.50 0.08
N GLN A 35 -0.42 0.51 0.79
CA GLN A 35 0.92 0.45 0.23
C GLN A 35 1.64 -0.80 0.72
N CYS A 36 2.37 -1.44 -0.20
CA CYS A 36 3.19 -2.59 0.13
C CYS A 36 4.63 -2.17 0.41
N ARG A 37 5.22 -2.79 1.45
CA ARG A 37 6.66 -2.66 1.75
C ARG A 37 7.52 -3.08 0.57
N ASN A 38 8.77 -2.59 0.57
CA ASN A 38 9.71 -2.82 -0.52
C ASN A 38 9.75 -4.26 -0.98
N GLY A 39 9.53 -4.40 -2.28
CA GLY A 39 9.57 -5.65 -2.99
C GLY A 39 8.32 -6.53 -2.84
N PHE A 40 7.26 -6.03 -2.22
CA PHE A 40 5.92 -6.58 -2.41
C PHE A 40 5.15 -5.74 -3.42
N ILE A 41 4.20 -6.36 -4.13
CA ILE A 41 3.32 -5.71 -5.10
C ILE A 41 1.90 -5.78 -4.55
N LEU A 42 1.17 -4.67 -4.65
CA LEU A 42 -0.23 -4.60 -4.24
C LEU A 42 -1.09 -5.50 -5.13
N HIS A 43 -1.88 -6.35 -4.50
CA HIS A 43 -2.81 -7.24 -5.16
C HIS A 43 -3.99 -6.48 -5.76
N GLU A 44 -4.70 -7.09 -6.71
CA GLU A 44 -5.86 -6.50 -7.38
C GLU A 44 -7.01 -6.16 -6.42
N ASN A 45 -7.10 -6.85 -5.28
CA ASN A 45 -8.06 -6.50 -4.23
C ASN A 45 -7.70 -5.23 -3.45
N LYS A 46 -6.57 -4.58 -3.76
CA LYS A 46 -6.08 -3.32 -3.18
C LYS A 46 -5.74 -3.36 -1.69
N HIS A 47 -5.73 -4.53 -1.07
CA HIS A 47 -5.47 -4.70 0.37
C HIS A 47 -4.31 -5.66 0.64
N ASP A 48 -4.21 -6.74 -0.15
CA ASP A 48 -3.17 -7.74 0.02
C ASP A 48 -1.87 -7.35 -0.70
N CYS A 49 -0.76 -7.86 -0.20
CA CYS A 49 0.57 -7.67 -0.74
C CYS A 49 1.18 -9.02 -1.11
N LYS A 50 1.46 -9.20 -2.40
CA LYS A 50 2.14 -10.39 -2.94
C LYS A 50 3.63 -10.12 -3.05
N GLU A 51 4.46 -11.14 -2.85
CA GLU A 51 5.90 -10.99 -3.06
C GLU A 51 6.16 -10.59 -4.53
N GLY A 52 6.74 -9.41 -4.71
CA GLY A 52 7.23 -8.94 -6.00
C GLY A 52 8.51 -9.67 -6.35
N MET A 53 8.81 -9.80 -7.63
CA MET A 53 9.92 -10.62 -8.11
C MET A 53 11.33 -10.03 -7.87
N TYR A 54 11.55 -9.26 -6.80
CA TYR A 54 12.86 -8.70 -6.45
C TYR A 54 13.80 -9.72 -5.77
N ARG A 55 13.27 -10.68 -5.00
CA ARG A 55 14.09 -11.70 -4.33
C ARG A 55 14.45 -12.89 -5.22
N HIS A 56 13.69 -13.14 -6.28
CA HIS A 56 14.01 -14.20 -7.24
C HIS A 56 15.01 -13.75 -8.32
N PHE A 57 15.10 -12.46 -8.63
CA PHE A 57 16.14 -11.94 -9.54
C PHE A 57 17.49 -11.73 -8.84
N GLN A 58 17.52 -11.37 -7.55
CA GLN A 58 18.79 -11.19 -6.83
C GLN A 58 19.54 -12.51 -6.58
N LYS A 59 18.85 -13.66 -6.46
CA LYS A 59 19.53 -14.97 -6.35
C LYS A 59 20.40 -15.31 -7.58
N ASN A 60 20.14 -14.67 -8.73
CA ASN A 60 20.91 -14.86 -9.96
C ASN A 60 21.93 -13.74 -10.25
N ILE A 61 22.02 -12.69 -9.44
CA ILE A 61 22.99 -11.58 -9.61
C ILE A 61 24.09 -11.61 -8.53
N VAL A 62 23.86 -12.21 -7.35
CA VAL A 62 24.91 -12.40 -6.32
C VAL A 62 25.64 -13.75 -6.38
N ALA A 63 25.40 -14.59 -7.40
CA ALA A 63 26.10 -15.87 -7.60
C ALA A 63 27.25 -15.82 -8.64
N ARG A 64 27.77 -14.63 -8.95
CA ARG A 64 29.00 -14.45 -9.76
C ARG A 64 29.85 -13.30 -9.20
N LYS A 65 30.41 -13.48 -8.02
CA LYS A 65 31.73 -12.92 -7.70
C LYS A 65 32.58 -14.11 -7.26
N GLY A 66 33.69 -14.28 -7.97
CA GLY A 66 34.60 -15.42 -7.90
C GLY A 66 35.21 -15.63 -6.52
#